data_AF-A0A955YBD1-F1
#
_entry.id   AF-A0A955YBD1-F1
#
_cell.length_a   1.000
_cell.length_b   1.000
_cell.length_c   1.000
_cell.angle_alpha   90.00
_cell.angle_beta   90.00
_cell.angle_gamma   90.00
#
_symmetry.space_group_name_H-M   'P 1'
#
loop_
_entity.id
_entity.type
_entity.pdbx_description
1 polymer ?
#
loop_
_entity_poly.entity_id
_entity_poly.type
_entity_poly.pdbx_seq_one_letter_code
_entity_poly.pdbx_strand_id
1 'polypeptide(L)'
;MTWREHALAVLVLFHASAVAVSSLPSTRGLLYRPAWKAPSVQDELAAWAETLSAFGPAWTGPELEDTLWDVATTVADVHELLLAPFQPYYTYCGVRQSRQMFPAPERHPARLHADVLEGGVWRNVYVGRSDTADWNRSFFDQDRIRTMTYLYGWPHMRKLVPDLVTYLAPKAREDFPEATELRVRFWRYRTASPEEAAAGRIPEGAFEPGASVRLR
;
A
#
# COMPACT_ATOMS: atom_id res chain seq x y z
N MET A 1 -43.23 -19.06 -21.22
CA MET A 1 -42.16 -19.33 -20.25
C MET A 1 -42.69 -20.23 -19.15
N THR A 2 -41.89 -21.18 -18.69
CA THR A 2 -42.22 -22.02 -17.54
C THR A 2 -41.87 -21.29 -16.23
N TRP A 3 -42.48 -21.68 -15.11
CA TRP A 3 -42.15 -21.11 -13.80
C TRP A 3 -40.67 -21.27 -13.42
N ARG A 4 -40.02 -22.34 -13.92
CA ARG A 4 -38.59 -22.59 -13.74
C ARG A 4 -37.73 -21.54 -14.44
N GLU A 5 -38.10 -21.18 -15.66
CA GLU A 5 -37.39 -20.13 -16.42
C GLU A 5 -37.50 -18.78 -15.72
N HIS A 6 -38.67 -18.45 -15.17
CA HIS A 6 -38.84 -17.23 -14.38
C HIS A 6 -37.99 -17.25 -13.10
N ALA A 7 -37.98 -18.37 -12.36
CA ALA A 7 -37.17 -18.50 -11.15
C ALA A 7 -35.67 -18.37 -11.45
N LEU A 8 -35.19 -19.00 -12.52
CA LEU A 8 -33.80 -18.88 -12.97
C LEU A 8 -33.47 -17.45 -13.41
N ALA A 9 -34.36 -16.78 -14.16
CA ALA A 9 -34.16 -15.40 -14.57
C ALA A 9 -34.05 -14.45 -13.36
N VAL A 10 -34.89 -14.63 -12.34
CA VAL A 10 -34.82 -13.86 -11.10
C VAL A 10 -33.51 -14.12 -10.37
N LEU A 11 -33.08 -15.38 -10.26
CA LEU A 11 -31.81 -15.73 -9.60
C LEU A 11 -30.61 -15.10 -10.33
N VAL A 12 -30.57 -15.18 -11.66
CA VAL A 12 -29.50 -14.60 -12.47
C VAL A 12 -29.48 -13.08 -12.33
N LEU A 13 -30.63 -12.43 -12.42
CA LEU A 13 -30.74 -10.98 -12.25
C LEU A 13 -30.30 -10.54 -10.84
N PHE A 14 -30.73 -11.27 -9.82
CA PHE A 14 -30.31 -11.03 -8.44
C PHE A 14 -28.80 -11.19 -8.27
N HIS A 15 -28.22 -12.28 -8.78
CA HIS A 15 -26.78 -12.52 -8.73
C HIS A 15 -25.98 -11.43 -9.46
N ALA A 16 -26.37 -11.11 -10.70
CA ALA A 16 -25.72 -10.07 -11.49
C ALA A 16 -25.79 -8.69 -10.81
N SER A 17 -26.93 -8.37 -10.20
CA SER A 17 -27.09 -7.12 -9.44
C SER A 17 -26.21 -7.10 -8.19
N ALA A 18 -26.16 -8.21 -7.44
CA ALA A 18 -25.30 -8.35 -6.28
C ALA A 18 -23.82 -8.18 -6.68
N VAL A 19 -23.36 -8.86 -7.74
CA VAL A 19 -21.99 -8.71 -8.24
C VAL A 19 -21.71 -7.25 -8.66
N ALA A 20 -22.60 -6.64 -9.44
CA ALA A 20 -22.44 -5.26 -9.90
C ALA A 20 -22.31 -4.26 -8.73
N VAL A 21 -23.17 -4.36 -7.72
CA VAL A 21 -23.11 -3.51 -6.52
C VAL A 21 -21.83 -3.77 -5.71
N SER A 22 -21.42 -5.04 -5.56
CA SER A 22 -20.19 -5.41 -4.86
C SER A 22 -18.92 -4.89 -5.54
N SER A 23 -18.96 -4.71 -6.87
CA SER A 23 -17.85 -4.20 -7.66
C SER A 23 -17.74 -2.68 -7.66
N LEU A 24 -18.72 -1.95 -7.13
CA LEU A 24 -18.61 -0.51 -6.97
C LEU A 24 -17.45 -0.18 -6.00
N PRO A 25 -16.64 0.87 -6.29
CA PRO A 25 -15.54 1.24 -5.43
C PRO A 25 -16.01 1.54 -4.00
N SER A 26 -15.40 0.89 -3.02
CA SER A 26 -15.61 1.21 -1.61
C SER A 26 -14.51 2.14 -1.12
N THR A 27 -14.90 3.35 -0.72
CA THR A 27 -14.00 4.35 -0.13
C THR A 27 -13.80 4.12 1.37
N ARG A 28 -14.59 3.28 2.04
CA ARG A 28 -14.63 3.20 3.51
C ARG A 28 -13.30 2.85 4.16
N GLY A 29 -12.56 1.87 3.62
CA GLY A 29 -11.21 1.55 4.12
C GLY A 29 -10.16 2.64 3.85
N LEU A 30 -10.49 3.68 3.08
CA LEU A 30 -9.64 4.83 2.73
C LEU A 30 -9.99 6.10 3.51
N LEU A 31 -11.13 6.09 4.19
CA LEU A 31 -11.58 7.17 5.06
C LEU A 31 -10.85 7.08 6.41
N TYR A 32 -9.56 7.39 6.39
CA TYR A 32 -8.76 7.61 7.58
C TYR A 32 -8.09 8.98 7.49
N ARG A 33 -8.76 9.99 8.07
CA ARG A 33 -8.37 11.41 7.95
C ARG A 33 -6.90 11.69 8.30
N PRO A 34 -6.30 11.07 9.34
CA PRO A 34 -4.89 11.29 9.62
C PRO A 34 -3.94 10.85 8.49
N ALA A 35 -4.28 9.82 7.70
CA ALA A 35 -3.47 9.44 6.54
C ALA A 35 -3.49 10.49 5.43
N TRP A 36 -4.55 11.31 5.33
CA TRP A 36 -4.63 12.39 4.33
C TRP A 36 -3.66 13.53 4.63
N LYS A 37 -3.15 13.61 5.86
CA LYS A 37 -2.11 14.58 6.24
C LYS A 37 -0.70 14.16 5.85
N ALA A 38 -0.53 13.00 5.21
CA ALA A 38 0.76 12.63 4.64
C ALA A 38 1.19 13.64 3.56
N PRO A 39 2.48 14.04 3.50
CA PRO A 39 2.96 15.02 2.52
C PRO A 39 2.59 14.66 1.07
N SER A 40 2.71 13.38 0.70
CA SER A 40 2.37 12.90 -0.64
C SER A 40 0.90 13.13 -1.01
N VAL A 41 -0.02 12.99 -0.05
CA VAL A 41 -1.45 13.24 -0.26
C VAL A 41 -1.73 14.74 -0.34
N GLN A 42 -1.07 15.55 0.48
CA GLN A 42 -1.21 17.01 0.45
C GLN A 42 -0.68 17.60 -0.86
N ASP A 43 0.45 17.09 -1.37
CA ASP A 43 1.00 17.49 -2.67
C ASP A 43 0.05 17.14 -3.82
N GLU A 44 -0.58 15.97 -3.74
CA GLU A 44 -1.58 15.56 -4.71
C GLU A 44 -2.84 16.45 -4.64
N LEU A 45 -3.37 16.69 -3.45
CA LEU A 45 -4.51 17.59 -3.25
C LEU A 45 -4.22 19.01 -3.76
N ALA A 46 -3.01 19.54 -3.53
CA ALA A 46 -2.60 20.83 -4.06
C ALA A 46 -2.58 20.85 -5.59
N ALA A 47 -2.02 19.82 -6.23
CA ALA A 47 -1.99 19.70 -7.69
C ALA A 47 -3.40 19.56 -8.30
N TRP A 48 -4.29 18.81 -7.65
CA TRP A 48 -5.70 18.70 -8.05
C TRP A 48 -6.44 20.03 -7.87
N ALA A 49 -6.21 20.74 -6.76
CA ALA A 49 -6.82 22.05 -6.52
C ALA A 49 -6.40 23.07 -7.59
N GLU A 50 -5.12 23.12 -7.95
CA GLU A 50 -4.62 23.96 -9.05
C GLU A 50 -5.30 23.61 -10.38
N THR A 51 -5.34 22.32 -10.70
CA THR A 51 -5.96 21.83 -11.95
C THR A 51 -7.46 22.15 -12.01
N LEU A 52 -8.21 21.92 -10.93
CA LEU A 52 -9.64 22.19 -10.88
C LEU A 52 -9.95 23.69 -10.91
N SER A 53 -9.08 24.51 -10.30
CA SER A 53 -9.19 25.97 -10.34
C SER A 53 -9.06 26.53 -11.76
N ALA A 54 -8.34 25.83 -12.66
CA ALA A 54 -8.23 26.25 -14.06
C ALA A 54 -9.56 26.14 -14.84
N PHE A 55 -10.51 25.33 -14.37
CA PHE A 55 -11.79 25.07 -15.06
C PHE A 55 -13.02 25.43 -14.22
N GLY A 56 -12.84 26.05 -13.06
CA GLY A 56 -13.91 26.23 -12.09
C GLY A 56 -13.62 27.31 -11.04
N PRO A 57 -14.26 27.25 -9.86
CA PRO A 57 -13.96 28.18 -8.78
C PRO A 57 -12.53 27.97 -8.29
N ALA A 58 -11.93 29.01 -7.71
CA ALA A 58 -10.62 28.90 -7.09
C ALA A 58 -10.72 27.96 -5.87
N TRP A 59 -10.08 26.80 -5.97
CA TRP A 59 -9.98 25.81 -4.91
C TRP A 59 -8.66 25.97 -4.17
N THR A 60 -8.70 25.93 -2.84
CA THR A 60 -7.51 25.68 -2.04
C THR A 60 -7.37 24.18 -1.73
N GLY A 61 -6.15 23.73 -1.44
CA GLY A 61 -5.89 22.35 -1.01
C GLY A 61 -6.76 21.91 0.18
N PRO A 62 -6.88 22.70 1.26
CA PRO A 62 -7.74 22.38 2.40
C PRO A 62 -9.24 22.31 2.06
N GLU A 63 -9.77 23.24 1.27
CA GLU A 63 -11.19 23.22 0.87
C GLU A 63 -11.51 22.00 -0.01
N LEU A 64 -10.59 21.66 -0.92
CA LEU A 64 -10.73 20.45 -1.73
C LEU A 64 -10.64 19.19 -0.85
N GLU A 65 -9.75 19.16 0.15
CA GLU A 65 -9.65 18.06 1.10
C GLU A 65 -10.98 17.81 1.83
N ASP A 66 -11.58 18.86 2.40
CA ASP A 66 -12.86 18.77 3.11
C ASP A 66 -14.00 18.32 2.18
N THR A 67 -14.07 18.90 0.97
CA THR A 67 -15.11 18.54 0.00
C THR A 67 -14.98 17.08 -0.45
N LEU A 68 -13.76 16.64 -0.78
CA LEU A 68 -13.51 15.25 -1.18
C LEU A 68 -13.79 14.28 -0.03
N TRP A 69 -13.53 14.68 1.21
CA TRP A 69 -13.86 13.88 2.38
C TRP A 69 -15.36 13.66 2.52
N ASP A 70 -16.16 14.72 2.39
CA ASP A 70 -17.62 14.65 2.49
C ASP A 70 -18.22 13.82 1.35
N VAL A 71 -17.72 14.03 0.12
CA VAL A 71 -18.11 13.22 -1.05
C VAL A 71 -17.75 11.75 -0.84
N ALA A 72 -16.52 11.45 -0.43
CA ALA A 72 -16.07 10.08 -0.22
C ALA A 72 -16.84 9.37 0.91
N THR A 73 -17.21 10.10 1.96
CA THR A 73 -18.07 9.60 3.06
C THR A 73 -19.48 9.31 2.55
N THR A 74 -20.07 10.24 1.80
CA THR A 74 -21.41 10.05 1.21
C THR A 74 -21.44 8.85 0.27
N VAL A 75 -20.43 8.70 -0.59
CA VAL A 75 -20.29 7.55 -1.49
C VAL A 75 -20.16 6.25 -0.69
N ALA A 76 -19.41 6.23 0.41
CA ALA A 76 -19.30 5.07 1.28
C ALA A 76 -20.66 4.68 1.88
N ASP A 77 -21.42 5.65 2.38
CA ASP A 77 -22.72 5.40 3.02
C ASP A 77 -23.76 4.89 2.01
N VAL A 78 -23.81 5.49 0.81
CA VAL A 78 -24.66 5.00 -0.28
C VAL A 78 -24.25 3.59 -0.70
N HIS A 79 -22.96 3.30 -0.79
CA HIS A 79 -22.46 1.97 -1.11
C HIS A 79 -22.91 0.93 -0.08
N GLU A 80 -22.82 1.23 1.22
CA GLU A 80 -23.30 0.34 2.27
C GLU A 80 -24.80 0.10 2.20
N LEU A 81 -25.59 1.14 1.94
CA LEU A 81 -27.03 1.03 1.76
C LEU A 81 -27.39 0.11 0.60
N LEU A 82 -26.69 0.23 -0.53
CA LEU A 82 -26.87 -0.63 -1.70
C LEU A 82 -26.44 -2.08 -1.43
N LEU A 83 -25.40 -2.30 -0.62
CA LEU A 83 -24.90 -3.63 -0.27
C LEU A 83 -25.80 -4.35 0.75
N ALA A 84 -26.43 -3.62 1.67
CA ALA A 84 -27.23 -4.16 2.76
C ALA A 84 -28.20 -5.30 2.36
N PRO A 85 -29.05 -5.16 1.32
CA PRO A 85 -29.99 -6.22 0.93
C PRO A 85 -29.31 -7.51 0.45
N PHE A 86 -28.07 -7.43 -0.03
CA PHE A 86 -27.32 -8.56 -0.56
C PHE A 86 -26.40 -9.21 0.49
N GLN A 87 -26.25 -8.64 1.69
CA GLN A 87 -25.35 -9.16 2.74
C GLN A 87 -25.57 -10.64 3.11
N PRO A 88 -26.81 -11.13 3.28
CA PRO A 88 -27.04 -12.55 3.53
C PRO A 88 -26.54 -13.42 2.38
N TYR A 89 -26.78 -13.00 1.14
CA TYR A 89 -26.34 -13.69 -0.06
C TYR A 89 -24.80 -13.72 -0.16
N TYR A 90 -24.14 -12.58 0.04
CA TYR A 90 -22.67 -12.51 0.04
C TYR A 90 -22.04 -13.41 1.09
N THR A 91 -22.67 -13.49 2.26
CA THR A 91 -22.22 -14.33 3.37
C THR A 91 -22.41 -15.80 3.06
N TYR A 92 -23.58 -16.19 2.55
CA TYR A 92 -23.91 -17.57 2.24
C TYR A 92 -23.09 -18.13 1.07
N CYS A 93 -22.95 -17.35 -0.02
CA CYS A 93 -22.24 -17.77 -1.22
C CYS A 93 -20.74 -17.45 -1.21
N GLY A 94 -20.23 -16.72 -0.21
CA GLY A 94 -18.81 -16.36 -0.11
C GLY A 94 -18.31 -15.38 -1.18
N VAL A 95 -19.20 -14.66 -1.86
CA VAL A 95 -18.89 -13.76 -3.00
C VAL A 95 -18.52 -12.34 -2.55
N ARG A 96 -17.61 -12.20 -1.57
CA ARG A 96 -17.17 -10.90 -1.06
C ARG A 96 -15.93 -10.40 -1.78
N GLN A 97 -15.93 -9.15 -2.22
CA GLN A 97 -14.72 -8.46 -2.67
C GLN A 97 -13.99 -7.83 -1.48
N SER A 98 -13.02 -8.54 -0.90
CA SER A 98 -12.29 -8.08 0.29
C SER A 98 -11.15 -7.10 -0.02
N ARG A 99 -10.80 -6.91 -1.31
CA ARG A 99 -9.67 -6.08 -1.73
C ARG A 99 -10.14 -4.72 -2.21
N GLN A 100 -9.68 -3.68 -1.54
CA GLN A 100 -9.70 -2.33 -2.11
C GLN A 100 -8.66 -2.27 -3.22
N MET A 101 -9.11 -1.98 -4.44
CA MET A 101 -8.23 -1.89 -5.59
C MET A 101 -7.72 -0.46 -5.73
N PHE A 102 -6.39 -0.32 -5.79
CA PHE A 102 -5.68 0.95 -6.08
C PHE A 102 -5.96 2.13 -5.14
N PRO A 103 -5.94 1.93 -3.82
CA PRO A 103 -6.40 2.96 -2.88
C PRO A 103 -5.56 4.24 -2.82
N ALA A 104 -4.28 4.17 -3.18
CA ALA A 104 -3.39 5.32 -3.29
C ALA A 104 -2.12 4.88 -4.03
N PRO A 105 -1.89 5.28 -5.30
CA PRO A 105 -0.59 5.08 -5.93
C PRO A 105 0.46 5.90 -5.15
N GLU A 106 1.31 5.20 -4.40
CA GLU A 106 2.35 5.83 -3.57
C GLU A 106 3.43 6.46 -4.47
N ARG A 107 3.50 7.79 -4.48
CA ARG A 107 4.54 8.56 -5.18
C ARG A 107 5.88 8.58 -4.44
N HIS A 108 5.89 8.19 -3.16
CA HIS A 108 7.09 8.12 -2.34
C HIS A 108 7.29 6.73 -1.72
N PRO A 109 7.51 5.68 -2.53
CA PRO A 109 7.61 4.31 -2.06
C PRO A 109 8.80 4.12 -1.12
N ALA A 110 8.64 3.18 -0.19
CA ALA A 110 9.69 2.73 0.70
C ALA A 110 10.30 1.43 0.16
N ARG A 111 11.61 1.42 -0.06
CA ARG A 111 12.37 0.22 -0.44
C ARG A 111 13.06 -0.35 0.79
N LEU A 112 12.82 -1.63 1.08
CA LEU A 112 13.49 -2.33 2.18
C LEU A 112 14.96 -2.56 1.85
N HIS A 113 15.83 -2.23 2.81
CA HIS A 113 17.25 -2.53 2.79
C HIS A 113 17.60 -3.31 4.06
N ALA A 114 18.39 -4.37 3.90
CA ALA A 114 19.11 -5.00 5.01
C ALA A 114 20.61 -4.81 4.78
N ASP A 115 21.28 -4.30 5.81
CA ASP A 115 22.70 -4.00 5.82
C ASP A 115 23.37 -4.76 6.95
N VAL A 116 24.61 -5.19 6.74
CA VAL A 116 25.47 -5.71 7.80
C VAL A 116 26.66 -4.78 8.02
N LEU A 117 27.12 -4.67 9.27
CA LEU A 117 28.32 -3.94 9.64
C LEU A 117 29.50 -4.91 9.69
N GLU A 118 30.42 -4.81 8.74
CA GLU A 118 31.63 -5.64 8.67
C GLU A 118 32.85 -4.72 8.56
N GLY A 119 33.87 -4.92 9.41
CA GLY A 119 35.08 -4.08 9.39
C GLY A 119 34.81 -2.58 9.61
N GLY A 120 33.73 -2.22 10.30
CA GLY A 120 33.31 -0.82 10.51
C GLY A 120 32.58 -0.18 9.33
N VAL A 121 32.32 -0.93 8.25
CA VAL A 121 31.62 -0.43 7.06
C VAL A 121 30.28 -1.13 6.90
N TRP A 122 29.23 -0.35 6.66
CA TRP A 122 27.91 -0.90 6.32
C TRP A 122 27.89 -1.39 4.88
N ARG A 123 27.56 -2.66 4.70
CA ARG A 123 27.41 -3.30 3.40
C ARG A 123 25.96 -3.72 3.20
N ASN A 124 25.37 -3.33 2.08
CA ASN A 124 24.02 -3.77 1.71
C ASN A 124 24.09 -5.26 1.36
N VAL A 125 23.35 -6.09 2.08
CA VAL A 125 23.22 -7.52 1.81
C VAL A 125 21.92 -7.84 1.09
N TYR A 126 20.87 -7.06 1.36
CA TYR A 126 19.60 -7.13 0.66
C TYR A 126 19.09 -5.73 0.31
N VAL A 127 18.65 -5.55 -0.92
CA VAL A 127 17.94 -4.37 -1.41
C VAL A 127 16.72 -4.86 -2.18
N GLY A 128 15.53 -4.40 -1.80
CA GLY A 128 14.30 -4.81 -2.47
C GLY A 128 14.38 -4.61 -3.99
N ARG A 129 14.17 -5.69 -4.75
CA ARG A 129 14.23 -5.74 -6.23
C ARG A 129 15.62 -5.49 -6.83
N SER A 130 16.69 -5.61 -6.05
CA SER A 130 18.07 -5.60 -6.57
C SER A 130 18.48 -6.99 -7.03
N ASP A 131 19.25 -7.04 -8.12
CA ASP A 131 19.86 -8.28 -8.60
C ASP A 131 21.24 -8.57 -7.99
N THR A 132 21.82 -7.60 -7.27
CA THR A 132 23.19 -7.71 -6.73
C THR A 132 23.24 -7.78 -5.20
N ALA A 133 22.26 -7.20 -4.52
CA ALA A 133 22.09 -7.31 -3.07
C ALA A 133 20.80 -8.08 -2.79
N ASP A 134 20.88 -9.40 -2.78
CA ASP A 134 19.73 -10.30 -2.79
C ASP A 134 19.79 -11.40 -1.72
N TRP A 135 20.49 -11.14 -0.62
CA TRP A 135 20.53 -12.05 0.52
C TRP A 135 19.12 -12.44 0.97
N ASN A 136 18.91 -13.76 1.11
CA ASN A 136 17.63 -14.34 1.51
C ASN A 136 16.46 -13.98 0.58
N ARG A 137 16.72 -13.77 -0.73
CA ARG A 137 15.70 -13.48 -1.77
C ARG A 137 14.48 -14.41 -1.68
N SER A 138 14.70 -15.71 -1.49
CA SER A 138 13.62 -16.71 -1.40
C SER A 138 12.66 -16.51 -0.23
N PHE A 139 13.08 -15.82 0.84
CA PHE A 139 12.19 -15.38 1.92
C PHE A 139 11.47 -14.09 1.55
N PHE A 140 12.22 -13.08 1.10
CA PHE A 140 11.66 -11.74 0.83
C PHE A 140 10.72 -11.69 -0.38
N ASP A 141 10.89 -12.57 -1.37
CA ASP A 141 10.04 -12.65 -2.55
C ASP A 141 8.78 -13.50 -2.37
N GLN A 142 8.62 -14.17 -1.21
CA GLN A 142 7.36 -14.84 -0.90
C GLN A 142 6.24 -13.80 -0.85
N ASP A 143 5.10 -14.08 -1.48
CA ASP A 143 4.02 -13.10 -1.60
C ASP A 143 3.55 -12.53 -0.25
N ARG A 144 3.48 -13.37 0.79
CA ARG A 144 3.13 -12.92 2.14
C ARG A 144 4.16 -11.94 2.71
N ILE A 145 5.45 -12.24 2.53
CA ILE A 145 6.54 -11.39 3.01
C ILE A 145 6.64 -10.10 2.19
N ARG A 146 6.37 -10.17 0.89
CA ARG A 146 6.29 -8.99 0.02
C ARG A 146 5.20 -8.03 0.45
N THR A 147 4.01 -8.55 0.78
CA THR A 147 2.93 -7.73 1.37
C THR A 147 3.36 -7.12 2.70
N MET A 148 3.97 -7.90 3.60
CA MET A 148 4.45 -7.38 4.88
C MET A 148 5.54 -6.31 4.72
N THR A 149 6.45 -6.49 3.76
CA THR A 149 7.51 -5.53 3.45
C THR A 149 6.94 -4.19 2.99
N TYR A 150 5.91 -4.22 2.15
CA TYR A 150 5.17 -3.03 1.77
C TYR A 150 4.52 -2.36 2.98
N LEU A 151 3.83 -3.14 3.82
CA LEU A 151 3.17 -2.62 5.03
C LEU A 151 4.16 -2.01 6.02
N TYR A 152 5.32 -2.62 6.25
CA TYR A 152 6.36 -2.09 7.15
C TYR A 152 6.91 -0.73 6.72
N GLY A 153 6.78 -0.38 5.44
CA GLY A 153 7.09 0.97 4.95
C GLY A 153 6.14 2.05 5.47
N TRP A 154 4.97 1.69 6.02
CA TRP A 154 3.99 2.65 6.52
C TRP A 154 4.33 3.09 7.95
N PRO A 155 4.20 4.38 8.30
CA PRO A 155 4.61 4.91 9.60
C PRO A 155 4.07 4.13 10.82
N HIS A 156 2.79 3.73 10.78
CA HIS A 156 2.15 3.03 11.90
C HIS A 156 2.57 1.56 12.06
N MET A 157 3.12 0.95 11.01
CA MET A 157 3.61 -0.44 11.02
C MET A 157 5.10 -0.54 11.32
N ARG A 158 5.85 0.57 11.27
CA ARG A 158 7.31 0.59 11.53
C ARG A 158 7.70 0.02 12.89
N LYS A 159 6.80 0.08 13.87
CA LYS A 159 6.99 -0.53 15.20
C LYS A 159 7.25 -2.04 15.16
N LEU A 160 6.96 -2.71 14.04
CA LEU A 160 7.17 -4.14 13.83
C LEU A 160 8.52 -4.46 13.16
N VAL A 161 9.27 -3.45 12.70
CA VAL A 161 10.60 -3.64 12.08
C VAL A 161 11.62 -4.26 13.06
N PRO A 162 11.67 -3.90 14.36
CA PRO A 162 12.54 -4.57 15.32
C PRO A 162 12.32 -6.09 15.41
N ASP A 163 11.07 -6.56 15.31
CA ASP A 163 10.74 -7.98 15.34
C ASP A 163 11.28 -8.69 14.10
N LEU A 164 11.16 -8.07 12.93
CA LEU A 164 11.76 -8.57 11.68
C LEU A 164 13.29 -8.66 11.79
N VAL A 165 13.94 -7.62 12.32
CA VAL A 165 15.40 -7.63 12.52
C VAL A 165 15.82 -8.76 13.47
N THR A 166 15.10 -8.93 14.57
CA THR A 166 15.35 -9.99 15.56
C THR A 166 15.18 -11.37 14.92
N TYR A 167 14.15 -11.56 14.10
CA TYR A 167 13.90 -12.80 13.37
C TYR A 167 15.02 -13.13 12.38
N LEU A 168 15.55 -12.12 11.67
CA LEU A 168 16.62 -12.30 10.68
C LEU A 168 18.01 -12.50 11.32
N ALA A 169 18.20 -12.08 12.56
CA ALA A 169 19.51 -12.05 13.22
C ALA A 169 20.21 -13.42 13.27
N PRO A 170 19.56 -14.55 13.65
CA PRO A 170 20.24 -15.85 13.68
C PRO A 170 20.79 -16.25 12.31
N LYS A 171 20.02 -16.04 11.24
CA LYS A 171 20.45 -16.33 9.88
C LYS A 171 21.57 -15.40 9.42
N ALA A 172 21.51 -14.12 9.79
CA ALA A 172 22.59 -13.17 9.50
C ALA A 172 23.91 -13.55 10.19
N ARG A 173 23.86 -14.05 11.44
CA ARG A 173 25.07 -14.55 12.14
C ARG A 173 25.71 -15.73 11.43
N GLU A 174 24.90 -16.62 10.86
CA GLU A 174 25.37 -17.79 10.11
C GLU A 174 25.96 -17.38 8.75
N ASP A 175 25.22 -16.56 8.00
CA ASP A 175 25.59 -16.20 6.62
C ASP A 175 26.71 -15.14 6.55
N PHE A 176 26.82 -14.29 7.57
CA PHE A 176 27.81 -13.20 7.67
C PHE A 176 28.57 -13.30 8.99
N PRO A 177 29.45 -14.30 9.15
CA PRO A 177 30.09 -14.56 10.43
C PRO A 177 30.87 -13.33 10.93
N GLU A 178 31.55 -12.59 10.06
CA GLU A 178 32.35 -11.42 10.42
C GLU A 178 31.55 -10.14 10.72
N ALA A 179 30.23 -10.17 10.52
CA ALA A 179 29.38 -9.02 10.80
C ALA A 179 29.17 -8.84 12.31
N THR A 180 29.22 -7.59 12.76
CA THR A 180 28.97 -7.21 14.17
C THR A 180 27.54 -6.73 14.41
N GLU A 181 26.88 -6.22 13.37
CA GLU A 181 25.53 -5.66 13.48
C GLU A 181 24.73 -5.94 12.20
N LEU A 182 23.44 -6.22 12.35
CA LEU A 182 22.45 -6.25 11.26
C LEU A 182 21.52 -5.05 11.44
N ARG A 183 21.26 -4.32 10.36
CA ARG A 183 20.27 -3.24 10.33
C ARG A 183 19.28 -3.47 9.20
N VAL A 184 18.00 -3.25 9.47
CA VAL A 184 16.95 -3.16 8.47
C VAL A 184 16.36 -1.75 8.49
N ARG A 185 16.29 -1.13 7.32
CA ARG A 185 15.80 0.25 7.15
C ARG A 185 15.12 0.41 5.80
N PHE A 186 14.45 1.54 5.63
CA PHE A 186 13.75 1.86 4.40
C PHE A 186 14.40 3.04 3.71
N TRP A 187 14.68 2.90 2.43
CA TRP A 187 15.04 4.01 1.57
C TRP A 187 13.77 4.55 0.92
N ARG A 188 13.41 5.79 1.24
CA ARG A 188 12.23 6.46 0.68
C ARG A 188 12.67 7.42 -0.40
N TYR A 189 12.03 7.33 -1.55
CA TYR A 189 12.39 8.09 -2.75
C TYR A 189 11.13 8.52 -3.48
N ARG A 190 11.21 9.63 -4.23
CA ARG A 190 10.13 10.03 -5.15
C ARG A 190 10.19 9.14 -6.39
N THR A 191 9.06 8.57 -6.81
CA THR A 191 8.98 7.90 -8.11
C THR A 191 9.31 8.89 -9.23
N ALA A 192 10.19 8.49 -10.14
CA ALA A 192 10.49 9.26 -11.34
C ALA A 192 9.20 9.51 -12.14
N SER A 193 9.09 10.70 -12.75
CA SER A 193 8.05 10.94 -13.76
C SER A 193 8.29 10.05 -14.99
N PRO A 194 7.28 9.87 -15.87
CA PRO A 194 7.47 9.15 -17.13
C PRO A 194 8.67 9.65 -17.94
N GLU A 195 8.85 10.98 -18.02
CA GLU A 195 9.93 11.63 -18.75
C GLU A 195 11.29 11.36 -18.09
N GLU A 196 11.36 11.43 -16.76
CA GLU A 196 12.57 11.16 -16.00
C GLU A 196 12.99 9.69 -16.07
N ALA A 197 12.01 8.78 -16.03
CA ALA A 197 12.23 7.35 -16.20
C ALA A 197 12.72 7.04 -17.63
N ALA A 198 12.13 7.67 -18.65
CA ALA A 198 12.58 7.55 -20.03
C ALA A 198 14.01 8.09 -20.23
N ALA A 199 14.39 9.14 -19.49
CA ALA A 199 15.75 9.68 -19.47
C ALA A 199 16.74 8.85 -18.61
N GLY A 200 16.30 7.73 -18.02
CA GLY A 200 17.14 6.86 -17.20
C GLY A 200 17.57 7.48 -15.87
N ARG A 201 16.87 8.51 -15.37
CA ARG A 201 17.20 9.12 -14.07
C ARG A 201 16.96 8.11 -12.96
N ILE A 202 17.97 7.96 -12.11
CA ILE A 202 17.87 7.15 -10.89
C ILE A 202 17.19 8.01 -9.82
N PRO A 203 16.15 7.50 -9.13
CA PRO A 203 15.49 8.26 -8.09
C PRO A 203 16.44 8.65 -6.96
N GLU A 204 16.29 9.87 -6.46
CA GLU A 204 16.94 10.32 -5.25
C GLU A 204 16.04 10.06 -4.04
N GLY A 205 16.66 9.74 -2.91
CA GLY A 205 15.93 9.39 -1.70
C GLY A 205 16.81 9.38 -0.48
N ALA A 206 16.17 9.25 0.68
CA ALA A 206 16.84 9.21 1.97
C ALA A 206 16.47 7.95 2.73
N PHE A 207 17.39 7.52 3.59
CA PHE A 207 17.09 6.46 4.55
C PHE A 207 16.28 7.01 5.70
N GLU A 208 15.19 6.32 6.00
CA GLU A 208 14.44 6.51 7.23
C GLU A 208 15.12 5.77 8.39
N PRO A 209 14.89 6.19 9.65
CA PRO A 209 15.31 5.41 10.81
C PRO A 209 14.81 3.97 10.72
N GLY A 210 15.74 3.03 10.85
CA GLY A 210 15.46 1.59 10.87
C GLY A 210 15.55 1.01 12.27
N ALA A 211 15.67 -0.32 12.33
CA ALA A 211 16.05 -1.03 13.54
C ALA A 211 17.34 -1.81 13.29
N SER A 212 18.14 -1.99 14.34
CA SER A 212 19.35 -2.79 14.27
C SER A 212 19.51 -3.68 15.49
N VAL A 213 20.30 -4.73 15.32
CA VAL A 213 20.62 -5.68 16.37
C VAL A 213 22.08 -6.09 16.26
N ARG A 214 22.74 -6.22 17.42
CA ARG A 214 24.08 -6.77 17.47
C ARG A 214 24.06 -8.26 17.16
N LEU A 215 25.00 -8.68 16.34
CA LEU A 215 25.23 -10.07 16.00
C LEU A 215 26.24 -10.74 16.95
N ARG A 216 27.07 -9.92 17.61
CA ARG A 216 28.10 -10.29 18.59
C ARG A 216 28.09 -9.32 19.78
#